data_AF-A0A8J6R2H9-F1
#
_entry.id   AF-A0A8J6R2H9-F1
#
_cell.length_a   1.000
_cell.length_b   1.000
_cell.length_c   1.000
_cell.angle_alpha   90.00
_cell.angle_beta   90.00
_cell.angle_gamma   90.00
#
_symmetry.space_group_name_H-M   'P 1'
#
loop_
_entity.id
_entity.type
_entity.pdbx_description
1 polymer ?
#
loop_
_entity_poly.entity_id
_entity_poly.type
_entity_poly.pdbx_seq_one_letter_code
_entity_poly.pdbx_strand_id
1 'polypeptide(L)'
;MSSRSAFNPQGSAQRRRQGSTLASVAGQANIGTGVGQAGPHRRQGNQLRLTGIPSPRSSGKPEVHTDEQDQQLRQQAIAAAQQGYYEVAIDLLSELLERHQTSATDYNNRGLVYFQSGQTEKAIADYNQAIELNPKLASVYNNRANYYAAQGQLAEAIADYGVAIDLNPGNTRAWINQGITFRQLEMYEQAIGNFELALHFGQLEGHIYAERGRTFHIMGDWNCAIADYQKALQILLLTHTESAQRLRQQVENWLDDLLSPLRA
;
A
#
# COMPACT_ATOMS: atom_id res chain seq x y z
N MET A 1 -26.22 46.37 36.19
CA MET A 1 -25.41 45.22 36.65
C MET A 1 -25.23 44.29 35.46
N SER A 2 -24.13 44.44 34.74
CA SER A 2 -23.82 43.69 33.51
C SER A 2 -22.72 42.69 33.84
N SER A 3 -22.98 41.40 33.62
CA SER A 3 -21.97 40.35 33.62
C SER A 3 -22.04 39.59 32.30
N ARG A 4 -21.24 40.04 31.33
CA ARG A 4 -20.83 39.26 30.16
C ARG A 4 -19.70 38.33 30.64
N SER A 5 -19.90 37.02 30.61
CA SER A 5 -18.79 36.08 30.70
C SER A 5 -18.19 35.94 29.30
N ALA A 6 -16.98 36.46 29.15
CA ALA A 6 -16.17 36.29 27.96
C ALA A 6 -15.60 34.86 27.94
N PHE A 7 -15.94 34.10 26.91
CA PHE A 7 -15.28 32.84 26.58
C PHE A 7 -13.92 33.19 25.96
N ASN A 8 -12.83 32.75 26.60
CA ASN A 8 -11.46 33.07 26.23
C ASN A 8 -10.86 31.92 25.38
N PRO A 9 -10.55 32.10 24.09
CA PRO A 9 -10.02 31.04 23.25
C PRO A 9 -8.49 31.15 23.18
N GLN A 10 -7.79 30.95 24.30
CA GLN A 10 -6.34 30.78 24.31
C GLN A 10 -5.94 29.77 25.38
N GLY A 11 -5.66 28.54 24.95
CA GLY A 11 -5.19 27.51 25.88
C GLY A 11 -5.26 26.08 25.35
N SER A 12 -4.52 25.75 24.29
CA SER A 12 -3.89 24.43 24.15
C SER A 12 -2.96 24.36 22.94
N ALA A 13 -2.03 25.30 22.80
CA ALA A 13 -0.84 25.13 21.97
C ALA A 13 0.18 24.27 22.73
N GLN A 14 -0.16 23.00 22.95
CA GLN A 14 0.74 21.98 23.50
C GLN A 14 0.10 20.59 23.38
N ARG A 15 -0.30 20.20 22.16
CA ARG A 15 -0.55 18.79 21.87
C ARG A 15 0.76 18.13 21.50
N ARG A 16 1.22 17.35 22.49
CA ARG A 16 2.22 16.29 22.43
C ARG A 16 2.50 15.85 21.00
N ARG A 17 3.78 15.88 20.62
CA ARG A 17 4.35 14.96 19.64
C ARG A 17 4.05 13.54 20.13
N GLN A 18 2.84 13.03 19.87
CA GLN A 18 2.63 11.61 19.83
C GLN A 18 3.45 11.18 18.63
N GLY A 19 4.55 10.46 18.88
CA GLY A 19 5.31 9.82 17.83
C GLY A 19 4.30 9.07 16.97
N SER A 20 4.11 9.55 15.75
CA SER A 20 3.39 8.84 14.72
C SER A 20 4.25 7.62 14.40
N THR A 21 4.07 6.54 15.16
CA THR A 21 4.40 5.23 14.65
C THR A 21 3.58 5.12 13.37
N LEU A 22 4.26 5.27 12.23
CA LEU A 22 3.75 5.00 10.89
C LEU A 22 3.39 3.52 10.82
N ALA A 23 2.29 3.14 11.46
CA ALA A 23 1.51 2.00 11.04
C ALA A 23 0.60 2.48 9.92
N SER A 24 1.19 3.00 8.84
CA SER A 24 0.44 3.09 7.59
C SER A 24 0.12 1.66 7.16
N VAL A 25 -0.90 1.50 6.31
CA VAL A 25 -1.15 0.23 5.61
C VAL A 25 0.10 -0.24 4.83
N ALA A 26 1.15 0.61 4.69
CA ALA A 26 2.44 0.27 4.09
C ALA A 26 3.23 -0.83 4.82
N GLY A 27 2.91 -1.14 6.09
CA GLY A 27 3.46 -2.35 6.76
C GLY A 27 3.08 -3.67 6.06
N GLN A 28 2.14 -3.64 5.11
CA GLN A 28 1.75 -4.76 4.24
C GLN A 28 1.85 -4.37 2.76
N ALA A 29 2.94 -3.70 2.37
CA ALA A 29 3.30 -3.59 0.96
C ALA A 29 3.57 -5.00 0.40
N ASN A 30 2.59 -5.55 -0.33
CA ASN A 30 2.78 -6.78 -1.09
C ASN A 30 3.78 -6.48 -2.21
N ILE A 31 5.02 -6.92 -2.04
CA ILE A 31 5.88 -7.41 -3.12
C ILE A 31 5.03 -8.31 -4.04
N GLY A 32 4.85 -7.85 -5.29
CA GLY A 32 3.56 -7.93 -5.96
C GLY A 32 3.14 -9.27 -6.57
N THR A 33 1.87 -9.34 -6.95
CA THR A 33 1.44 -10.01 -8.18
C THR A 33 0.89 -8.92 -9.11
N GLY A 34 1.76 -8.41 -9.98
CA GLY A 34 1.39 -7.54 -11.10
C GLY A 34 0.63 -8.32 -12.17
N VAL A 35 -0.48 -8.97 -11.81
CA VAL A 35 -1.44 -9.52 -12.75
C VAL A 35 -2.67 -8.63 -12.65
N GLY A 36 -2.76 -7.65 -13.54
CA GLY A 36 -4.03 -7.00 -13.82
C GLY A 36 -5.03 -8.09 -14.19
N GLN A 37 -6.06 -8.28 -13.37
CA GLN A 37 -7.21 -9.09 -13.76
C GLN A 37 -7.96 -8.32 -14.85
N ALA A 38 -7.51 -8.49 -16.10
CA ALA A 38 -8.35 -8.24 -17.26
C ALA A 38 -9.39 -9.37 -17.32
N GLY A 39 -10.66 -9.00 -17.22
CA GLY A 39 -11.79 -9.93 -17.29
C GLY A 39 -11.84 -10.73 -18.60
N PRO A 40 -12.59 -11.85 -18.64
CA PRO A 40 -12.48 -12.81 -19.72
C PRO A 40 -13.26 -12.36 -20.96
N HIS A 41 -12.56 -11.99 -22.03
CA HIS A 41 -13.14 -11.95 -23.37
C HIS A 41 -13.01 -13.32 -24.04
N ARG A 42 -14.15 -14.03 -24.11
CA ARG A 42 -14.34 -15.20 -24.99
C ARG A 42 -14.08 -14.80 -26.44
N ARG A 43 -13.16 -15.52 -27.11
CA ARG A 43 -13.26 -15.74 -28.56
C ARG A 43 -13.16 -17.24 -28.83
N GLN A 44 -14.29 -17.81 -29.23
CA GLN A 44 -14.35 -19.08 -29.94
C GLN A 44 -13.83 -18.86 -31.35
N GLY A 45 -12.88 -19.70 -31.77
CA GLY A 45 -12.33 -19.75 -33.11
C GLY A 45 -11.90 -21.19 -33.38
N ASN A 46 -12.54 -21.80 -34.36
CA ASN A 46 -12.69 -23.23 -34.55
C ASN A 46 -11.58 -23.84 -35.44
N GLN A 47 -11.42 -25.17 -35.34
CA GLN A 47 -11.03 -26.15 -36.40
C GLN A 47 -9.58 -26.67 -36.62
N LEU A 48 -9.46 -27.97 -36.31
CA LEU A 48 -9.11 -29.14 -37.16
C LEU A 48 -7.65 -29.54 -37.47
N ARG A 49 -7.26 -30.66 -36.83
CA ARG A 49 -6.52 -31.89 -37.24
C ARG A 49 -5.58 -31.87 -38.48
N LEU A 50 -4.39 -32.49 -38.34
CA LEU A 50 -4.08 -33.85 -38.85
C LEU A 50 -2.61 -34.27 -38.52
N THR A 51 -2.35 -35.56 -38.73
CA THR A 51 -1.29 -36.46 -38.23
C THR A 51 0.04 -36.51 -39.01
N GLY A 52 1.14 -36.86 -38.34
CA GLY A 52 2.04 -37.95 -38.80
C GLY A 52 3.48 -37.65 -39.29
N ILE A 53 4.43 -38.40 -38.70
CA ILE A 53 5.78 -38.86 -39.14
C ILE A 53 7.03 -38.13 -38.57
N PRO A 54 8.01 -38.85 -37.95
CA PRO A 54 9.24 -38.30 -37.34
C PRO A 54 10.54 -38.55 -38.15
N SER A 55 11.56 -37.67 -37.95
CA SER A 55 13.04 -37.92 -37.96
C SER A 55 13.84 -36.66 -38.40
N PRO A 56 15.18 -36.58 -38.24
CA PRO A 56 16.05 -36.91 -37.11
C PRO A 56 16.87 -35.69 -36.61
N ARG A 57 17.57 -35.88 -35.49
CA ARG A 57 18.43 -34.93 -34.74
C ARG A 57 19.13 -33.83 -35.57
N SER A 58 18.99 -32.59 -35.13
CA SER A 58 20.06 -31.59 -35.18
C SER A 58 19.99 -30.67 -33.97
N SER A 59 21.13 -30.56 -33.27
CA SER A 59 21.62 -29.39 -32.51
C SER A 59 20.63 -28.66 -31.59
N GLY A 60 20.96 -28.70 -30.29
CA GLY A 60 20.25 -28.01 -29.20
C GLY A 60 19.65 -26.67 -29.61
N LYS A 61 18.33 -26.57 -29.45
CA LYS A 61 17.56 -25.33 -29.55
C LYS A 61 17.44 -24.68 -28.16
N PRO A 62 17.29 -23.35 -28.11
CA PRO A 62 17.72 -22.50 -27.00
C PRO A 62 16.82 -22.66 -25.76
N GLU A 63 17.43 -22.39 -24.62
CA GLU A 63 16.86 -22.43 -23.27
C GLU A 63 15.48 -21.77 -23.19
N VAL A 64 14.42 -22.57 -23.13
CA VAL A 64 13.06 -22.13 -22.73
C VAL A 64 12.94 -22.12 -21.19
N HIS A 65 14.03 -22.39 -20.49
CA HIS A 65 14.08 -22.56 -19.03
C HIS A 65 14.35 -21.27 -18.24
N THR A 66 14.60 -20.13 -18.88
CA THR A 66 14.95 -18.88 -18.17
C THR A 66 13.75 -18.23 -17.49
N ASP A 67 12.64 -18.02 -18.21
CA ASP A 67 11.50 -17.24 -17.70
C ASP A 67 10.77 -17.93 -16.52
N GLU A 68 10.63 -19.27 -16.56
CA GLU A 68 10.03 -20.03 -15.44
C GLU A 68 10.94 -20.01 -14.21
N GLN A 69 12.26 -20.12 -14.40
CA GLN A 69 13.22 -20.03 -13.31
C GLN A 69 13.24 -18.63 -12.69
N ASP A 70 13.18 -17.58 -13.51
CA ASP A 70 13.15 -16.20 -13.03
C ASP A 70 11.83 -15.89 -12.30
N GLN A 71 10.72 -16.45 -12.77
CA GLN A 71 9.46 -16.38 -12.04
C GLN A 71 9.55 -17.10 -10.70
N GLN A 72 10.14 -18.29 -10.64
CA GLN A 72 10.32 -19.04 -9.41
C GLN A 72 11.23 -18.27 -8.42
N LEU A 73 12.33 -17.71 -8.91
CA LEU A 73 13.27 -16.92 -8.13
C LEU A 73 12.58 -15.68 -7.54
N ARG A 74 11.74 -15.01 -8.34
CA ARG A 74 10.91 -13.88 -7.88
C ARG A 74 9.93 -14.29 -6.78
N GLN A 75 9.28 -15.45 -6.90
CA GLN A 75 8.37 -15.96 -5.87
C GLN A 75 9.12 -16.31 -4.57
N GLN A 76 10.33 -16.85 -4.67
CA GLN A 76 11.17 -17.12 -3.49
C GLN A 76 11.60 -15.83 -2.79
N ALA A 77 12.02 -14.81 -3.55
CA ALA A 77 12.33 -13.50 -2.99
C ALA A 77 11.14 -12.88 -2.27
N ILE A 78 9.94 -12.98 -2.87
CA ILE A 78 8.68 -12.55 -2.28
C ILE A 78 8.42 -13.26 -0.95
N ALA A 79 8.50 -14.59 -0.93
CA ALA A 79 8.26 -15.38 0.27
C ALA A 79 9.29 -15.10 1.37
N ALA A 80 10.55 -14.89 1.01
CA ALA A 80 11.62 -14.55 1.95
C ALA A 80 11.37 -13.20 2.62
N ALA A 81 11.05 -12.16 1.85
CA ALA A 81 10.76 -10.83 2.40
C ALA A 81 9.47 -10.80 3.24
N GLN A 82 8.43 -11.56 2.89
CA GLN A 82 7.24 -11.73 3.74
C GLN A 82 7.55 -12.37 5.10
N GLN A 83 8.58 -13.20 5.17
CA GLN A 83 9.06 -13.83 6.40
C GLN A 83 10.10 -12.96 7.15
N GLY A 84 10.45 -11.79 6.62
CA GLY A 84 11.45 -10.89 7.18
C GLY A 84 12.91 -11.27 6.85
N TYR A 85 13.13 -12.27 5.98
CA TYR A 85 14.47 -12.65 5.51
C TYR A 85 14.94 -11.70 4.40
N TYR A 86 15.16 -10.44 4.76
CA TYR A 86 15.43 -9.37 3.79
C TYR A 86 16.71 -9.56 2.99
N GLU A 87 17.81 -10.00 3.63
CA GLU A 87 19.08 -10.24 2.93
C GLU A 87 18.91 -11.31 1.84
N VAL A 88 18.26 -12.44 2.16
CA VAL A 88 17.96 -13.49 1.19
C VAL A 88 17.11 -12.95 0.04
N ALA A 89 16.07 -12.17 0.33
CA ALA A 89 15.23 -11.59 -0.71
C ALA A 89 16.01 -10.60 -1.61
N ILE A 90 16.92 -9.80 -1.04
CA ILE A 90 17.79 -8.87 -1.77
C ILE A 90 18.74 -9.62 -2.69
N ASP A 91 19.35 -10.70 -2.21
CA ASP A 91 20.29 -11.51 -3.00
C ASP A 91 19.58 -12.13 -4.21
N LEU A 92 18.42 -12.77 -4.00
CA LEU A 92 17.64 -13.38 -5.09
C LEU A 92 17.16 -12.34 -6.12
N LEU A 93 16.77 -11.13 -5.68
CA LEU A 93 16.38 -10.04 -6.59
C LEU A 93 17.58 -9.44 -7.31
N SER A 94 18.76 -9.45 -6.69
CA SER A 94 19.99 -8.98 -7.34
C SER A 94 20.45 -9.96 -8.41
N GLU A 95 20.35 -11.28 -8.16
CA GLU A 95 20.58 -12.31 -9.17
C GLU A 95 19.63 -12.15 -10.37
N LEU A 96 18.34 -11.88 -10.13
CA LEU A 96 17.38 -11.58 -11.20
C LEU A 96 17.79 -10.38 -12.04
N LEU A 97 18.29 -9.33 -11.40
CA LEU A 97 18.69 -8.09 -12.07
C LEU A 97 20.03 -8.23 -12.81
N GLU A 98 20.92 -9.13 -12.38
CA GLU A 98 22.12 -9.48 -13.14
C GLU A 98 21.77 -10.18 -14.46
N ARG A 99 20.75 -11.06 -14.43
CA ARG A 99 20.22 -11.74 -15.62
C ARG A 99 19.42 -10.81 -16.52
N HIS A 100 18.61 -9.93 -15.92
CA HIS A 100 17.68 -9.02 -16.61
C HIS A 100 17.76 -7.59 -16.06
N GLN A 101 18.77 -6.84 -16.50
CA GLN A 101 19.06 -5.47 -16.04
C GLN A 101 17.97 -4.44 -16.39
N THR A 102 16.91 -4.80 -17.11
CA THR A 102 15.85 -3.90 -17.57
C THR A 102 14.48 -4.15 -16.92
N SER A 103 14.40 -5.01 -15.90
CA SER A 103 13.14 -5.32 -15.22
C SER A 103 12.77 -4.25 -14.18
N ALA A 104 11.93 -3.29 -14.57
CA ALA A 104 11.39 -2.28 -13.65
C ALA A 104 10.67 -2.88 -12.44
N THR A 105 10.01 -4.03 -12.62
CA THR A 105 9.31 -4.74 -11.53
C THR A 105 10.29 -5.27 -10.50
N ASP A 106 11.43 -5.82 -10.93
CA ASP A 106 12.42 -6.41 -10.02
C ASP A 106 13.19 -5.32 -9.27
N TYR A 107 13.54 -4.21 -9.92
CA TYR A 107 14.03 -3.00 -9.23
C TYR A 107 13.02 -2.49 -8.19
N ASN A 108 11.74 -2.35 -8.56
CA ASN A 108 10.71 -1.93 -7.60
C ASN A 108 10.59 -2.90 -6.41
N ASN A 109 10.64 -4.20 -6.64
CA ASN A 109 10.56 -5.19 -5.58
C ASN A 109 11.79 -5.13 -4.67
N ARG A 110 13.00 -5.01 -5.22
CA ARG A 110 14.22 -4.91 -4.42
C ARG A 110 14.29 -3.59 -3.64
N GLY A 111 13.88 -2.49 -4.27
CA GLY A 111 13.70 -1.21 -3.59
C GLY A 111 12.75 -1.30 -2.40
N LEU A 112 11.66 -2.06 -2.52
CA LEU A 112 10.76 -2.32 -1.39
C LEU A 112 11.42 -3.13 -0.27
N VAL A 113 12.19 -4.17 -0.59
CA VAL A 113 12.91 -4.94 0.44
C VAL A 113 14.02 -4.11 1.09
N TYR A 114 14.73 -3.28 0.33
CA TYR A 114 15.69 -2.31 0.89
C TYR A 114 15.01 -1.34 1.85
N PHE A 115 13.83 -0.81 1.48
CA PHE A 115 13.09 0.08 2.36
C PHE A 115 12.65 -0.61 3.66
N GLN A 116 12.14 -1.84 3.56
CA GLN A 116 11.71 -2.64 4.73
C GLN A 116 12.88 -3.03 5.65
N SER A 117 14.08 -3.21 5.10
CA SER A 117 15.31 -3.48 5.87
C SER A 117 16.02 -2.22 6.38
N GLY A 118 15.48 -1.03 6.11
CA GLY A 118 16.07 0.24 6.55
C GLY A 118 17.22 0.76 5.66
N GLN A 119 17.50 0.12 4.53
CA GLN A 119 18.50 0.55 3.55
C GLN A 119 17.94 1.63 2.61
N THR A 120 17.60 2.79 3.19
CA THR A 120 16.83 3.87 2.55
C THR A 120 17.43 4.43 1.27
N GLU A 121 18.74 4.61 1.21
CA GLU A 121 19.45 5.18 0.05
C GLU A 121 19.41 4.22 -1.15
N LYS A 122 19.51 2.91 -0.90
CA LYS A 122 19.39 1.90 -1.95
C LYS A 122 17.96 1.79 -2.44
N ALA A 123 16.99 1.91 -1.54
CA ALA A 123 15.56 1.86 -1.89
C ALA A 123 15.18 2.95 -2.89
N ILE A 124 15.55 4.21 -2.62
CA ILE A 124 15.21 5.33 -3.51
C ILE A 124 15.92 5.23 -4.85
N ALA A 125 17.17 4.73 -4.88
CA ALA A 125 17.88 4.48 -6.14
C ALA A 125 17.17 3.44 -7.01
N ASP A 126 16.76 2.30 -6.42
CA ASP A 126 16.04 1.25 -7.14
C ASP A 126 14.64 1.71 -7.60
N TYR A 127 13.93 2.53 -6.81
CA TYR A 127 12.66 3.11 -7.25
C TYR A 127 12.83 4.06 -8.43
N ASN A 128 13.86 4.91 -8.41
CA ASN A 128 14.14 5.81 -9.53
C ASN A 128 14.50 5.02 -10.79
N GLN A 129 15.34 3.98 -10.67
CA GLN A 129 15.69 3.10 -11.78
C GLN A 129 14.45 2.39 -12.37
N ALA A 130 13.55 1.90 -11.51
CA ALA A 130 12.30 1.28 -11.95
C ALA A 130 11.39 2.28 -12.72
N ILE A 131 11.34 3.54 -12.29
CA ILE A 131 10.58 4.60 -12.98
C ILE A 131 11.21 4.95 -14.33
N GLU A 132 12.55 5.05 -14.41
CA GLU A 132 13.27 5.28 -15.66
C GLU A 132 13.01 4.17 -16.68
N LEU A 133 13.01 2.91 -16.23
CA LEU A 133 12.74 1.75 -17.07
C LEU A 133 11.25 1.63 -17.48
N ASN A 134 10.33 1.92 -16.57
CA ASN A 134 8.90 1.90 -16.84
C ASN A 134 8.14 2.99 -16.07
N PRO A 135 7.92 4.15 -16.69
CA PRO A 135 7.22 5.26 -16.04
C PRO A 135 5.71 5.01 -15.86
N LYS A 136 5.16 3.89 -16.35
CA LYS A 136 3.75 3.50 -16.20
C LYS A 136 3.52 2.44 -15.11
N LEU A 137 4.57 2.06 -14.37
CA LEU A 137 4.45 1.08 -13.29
C LEU A 137 3.84 1.76 -12.05
N ALA A 138 2.52 1.69 -11.88
CA ALA A 138 1.83 2.36 -10.77
C ALA A 138 2.38 1.98 -9.38
N SER A 139 2.82 0.74 -9.19
CA SER A 139 3.32 0.25 -7.90
C SER A 139 4.60 0.94 -7.43
N VAL A 140 5.49 1.35 -8.35
CA VAL A 140 6.74 2.02 -7.95
C VAL A 140 6.48 3.42 -7.41
N TYR A 141 5.54 4.17 -8.00
CA TYR A 141 5.15 5.46 -7.46
C TYR A 141 4.51 5.32 -6.08
N ASN A 142 3.63 4.34 -5.87
CA ASN A 142 3.08 4.07 -4.53
C ASN A 142 4.18 3.74 -3.51
N ASN A 143 5.18 2.94 -3.91
CA ASN A 143 6.26 2.55 -3.01
C ASN A 143 7.23 3.71 -2.71
N ARG A 144 7.56 4.53 -3.71
CA ARG A 144 8.37 5.73 -3.53
C ARG A 144 7.63 6.81 -2.73
N ALA A 145 6.31 6.91 -2.88
CA ALA A 145 5.48 7.75 -2.02
C ALA A 145 5.51 7.29 -0.56
N ASN A 146 5.45 5.97 -0.29
CA ASN A 146 5.62 5.44 1.07
C ASN A 146 7.00 5.82 1.65
N TYR A 147 8.05 5.74 0.83
CA TYR A 147 9.38 6.21 1.20
C TYR A 147 9.37 7.70 1.59
N TYR A 148 8.85 8.58 0.73
CA TYR A 148 8.79 10.01 1.02
C TYR A 148 7.96 10.33 2.27
N ALA A 149 6.81 9.66 2.45
CA ALA A 149 5.98 9.82 3.64
C ALA A 149 6.74 9.43 4.91
N ALA A 150 7.53 8.36 4.87
CA ALA A 150 8.37 7.94 6.00
C ALA A 150 9.52 8.91 6.31
N GLN A 151 10.01 9.64 5.30
CA GLN A 151 10.99 10.72 5.49
C GLN A 151 10.35 12.06 5.91
N GLY A 152 9.02 12.12 6.04
CA GLY A 152 8.29 13.36 6.33
C GLY A 152 8.15 14.30 5.13
N GLN A 153 8.52 13.85 3.94
CA GLN A 153 8.36 14.56 2.66
C GLN A 153 6.94 14.37 2.12
N LEU A 154 5.97 14.95 2.83
CA LEU A 154 4.55 14.64 2.63
C LEU A 154 4.00 15.16 1.29
N ALA A 155 4.52 16.28 0.77
CA ALA A 155 4.09 16.83 -0.52
C ALA A 155 4.54 15.94 -1.69
N GLU A 156 5.79 15.48 -1.66
CA GLU A 156 6.34 14.54 -2.63
C GLU A 156 5.62 13.19 -2.58
N ALA A 157 5.28 12.72 -1.38
CA ALA A 157 4.47 11.52 -1.20
C ALA A 157 3.08 11.66 -1.85
N ILE A 158 2.38 12.76 -1.61
CA ILE A 158 1.07 13.02 -2.22
C ILE A 158 1.15 13.04 -3.74
N ALA A 159 2.18 13.68 -4.30
CA ALA A 159 2.39 13.73 -5.74
C ALA A 159 2.57 12.33 -6.34
N ASP A 160 3.45 11.51 -5.76
CA ASP A 160 3.68 10.15 -6.24
C ASP A 160 2.47 9.22 -6.02
N TYR A 161 1.72 9.35 -4.91
CA TYR A 161 0.46 8.62 -4.76
C TYR A 161 -0.54 9.02 -5.85
N GLY A 162 -0.60 10.32 -6.20
CA GLY A 162 -1.45 10.81 -7.29
C GLY A 162 -1.11 10.15 -8.61
N VAL A 163 0.18 10.06 -8.96
CA VAL A 163 0.63 9.34 -10.16
C VAL A 163 0.27 7.86 -10.11
N ALA A 164 0.43 7.20 -8.95
CA ALA A 164 0.04 5.80 -8.78
C ALA A 164 -1.47 5.58 -9.00
N ILE A 165 -2.29 6.51 -8.51
CA ILE A 165 -3.75 6.52 -8.66
C ILE A 165 -4.14 6.75 -10.12
N ASP A 166 -3.53 7.73 -10.79
CA ASP A 166 -3.82 8.02 -12.21
C ASP A 166 -3.48 6.83 -13.12
N LEU A 167 -2.37 6.13 -12.84
CA LEU A 167 -1.95 4.96 -13.59
C LEU A 167 -2.79 3.72 -13.26
N ASN A 168 -3.24 3.57 -12.02
CA ASN A 168 -4.10 2.48 -11.58
C ASN A 168 -5.10 2.94 -10.51
N PRO A 169 -6.29 3.43 -10.92
CA PRO A 169 -7.30 3.91 -9.99
C PRO A 169 -7.76 2.82 -9.02
N GLY A 170 -7.70 1.55 -9.41
CA GLY A 170 -8.05 0.40 -8.56
C GLY A 170 -7.03 0.07 -7.47
N ASN A 171 -5.93 0.82 -7.36
CA ASN A 171 -4.98 0.66 -6.26
C ASN A 171 -5.52 1.28 -4.97
N THR A 172 -6.39 0.55 -4.28
CA THR A 172 -7.02 0.97 -3.01
C THR A 172 -6.00 1.44 -1.96
N ARG A 173 -4.80 0.84 -1.91
CA ARG A 173 -3.76 1.26 -0.96
C ARG A 173 -3.22 2.66 -1.25
N ALA A 174 -3.09 3.04 -2.52
CA ALA A 174 -2.61 4.38 -2.88
C ALA A 174 -3.58 5.46 -2.39
N TRP A 175 -4.90 5.24 -2.55
CA TRP A 175 -5.93 6.13 -2.00
C TRP A 175 -5.88 6.21 -0.47
N ILE A 176 -5.79 5.07 0.22
CA ILE A 176 -5.70 5.06 1.69
C ILE A 176 -4.45 5.82 2.16
N ASN A 177 -3.30 5.54 1.55
CA ASN A 177 -2.04 6.15 1.96
C ASN A 177 -2.02 7.65 1.67
N GLN A 178 -2.52 8.09 0.50
CA GLN A 178 -2.66 9.51 0.20
C GLN A 178 -3.60 10.21 1.17
N GLY A 179 -4.74 9.58 1.53
CA GLY A 179 -5.65 10.09 2.55
C GLY A 179 -5.00 10.23 3.93
N ILE A 180 -4.21 9.24 4.36
CA ILE A 180 -3.42 9.32 5.60
C ILE A 180 -2.43 10.49 5.54
N THR A 181 -1.74 10.68 4.40
CA THR A 181 -0.78 11.77 4.22
C THR A 181 -1.46 13.14 4.22
N PHE A 182 -2.63 13.29 3.58
CA PHE A 182 -3.44 14.51 3.66
C PHE A 182 -3.84 14.82 5.11
N ARG A 183 -4.27 13.80 5.88
CA ARG A 183 -4.58 13.97 7.31
C ARG A 183 -3.37 14.45 8.12
N GLN A 184 -2.17 13.97 7.81
CA GLN A 184 -0.93 14.43 8.48
C GLN A 184 -0.63 15.91 8.19
N LEU A 185 -1.07 16.42 7.04
CA LEU A 185 -1.03 17.85 6.69
C LEU A 185 -2.26 18.63 7.18
N GLU A 186 -3.12 18.03 8.01
CA GLU A 186 -4.37 18.63 8.49
C GLU A 186 -5.38 18.98 7.38
N MET A 187 -5.21 18.39 6.20
CA MET A 187 -6.11 18.51 5.04
C MET A 187 -7.21 17.45 5.13
N TYR A 188 -8.09 17.59 6.12
CA TYR A 188 -9.03 16.54 6.52
C TYR A 188 -10.09 16.23 5.46
N GLU A 189 -10.59 17.23 4.74
CA GLU A 189 -11.60 17.05 3.69
C GLU A 189 -11.04 16.24 2.51
N GLN A 190 -9.80 16.52 2.10
CA GLN A 190 -9.10 15.76 1.06
C GLN A 190 -8.82 14.32 1.51
N ALA A 191 -8.47 14.14 2.79
CA ALA A 191 -8.29 12.82 3.38
C ALA A 191 -9.60 12.01 3.35
N ILE A 192 -10.72 12.60 3.79
CA ILE A 192 -12.04 11.95 3.76
C ILE A 192 -12.45 11.59 2.33
N GLY A 193 -12.28 12.50 1.36
CA GLY A 193 -12.59 12.23 -0.04
C GLY A 193 -11.76 11.08 -0.62
N ASN A 194 -10.50 10.93 -0.23
CA ASN A 194 -9.66 9.79 -0.60
C ASN A 194 -10.21 8.47 -0.06
N PHE A 195 -10.64 8.44 1.20
CA PHE A 195 -11.22 7.24 1.80
C PHE A 195 -12.58 6.88 1.18
N GLU A 196 -13.41 7.86 0.85
CA GLU A 196 -14.67 7.65 0.13
C GLU A 196 -14.44 7.03 -1.25
N LEU A 197 -13.48 7.56 -2.01
CA LEU A 197 -13.10 6.99 -3.30
C LEU A 197 -12.53 5.59 -3.15
N ALA A 198 -11.72 5.33 -2.11
CA ALA A 198 -11.18 4.00 -1.83
C ALA A 198 -12.28 2.95 -1.59
N LEU A 199 -13.39 3.33 -0.92
CA LEU A 199 -14.51 2.42 -0.65
C LEU A 199 -15.19 1.91 -1.94
N HIS A 200 -15.16 2.67 -3.04
CA HIS A 200 -15.75 2.23 -4.31
C HIS A 200 -15.09 0.99 -4.90
N PHE A 201 -13.86 0.68 -4.52
CA PHE A 201 -13.13 -0.49 -5.01
C PHE A 201 -13.40 -1.77 -4.22
N GLY A 202 -14.13 -1.69 -3.09
CA GLY A 202 -14.58 -2.86 -2.32
C GLY A 202 -13.45 -3.70 -1.68
N GLN A 203 -12.25 -3.13 -1.54
CA GLN A 203 -11.11 -3.77 -0.89
C GLN A 203 -10.74 -3.02 0.38
N LEU A 204 -10.20 -3.73 1.38
CA LEU A 204 -9.69 -3.12 2.62
C LEU A 204 -10.72 -2.25 3.37
N GLU A 205 -12.02 -2.50 3.21
CA GLU A 205 -13.08 -1.65 3.78
C GLU A 205 -12.91 -1.39 5.28
N GLY A 206 -12.58 -2.43 6.05
CA GLY A 206 -12.32 -2.28 7.49
C GLY A 206 -11.17 -1.32 7.81
N HIS A 207 -10.12 -1.28 6.98
CA HIS A 207 -9.03 -0.30 7.12
C HIS A 207 -9.49 1.09 6.72
N ILE A 208 -10.26 1.21 5.64
CA ILE A 208 -10.73 2.50 5.15
C ILE A 208 -11.65 3.17 6.19
N TYR A 209 -12.62 2.43 6.74
CA TYR A 209 -13.48 2.94 7.81
C TYR A 209 -12.67 3.30 9.07
N ALA A 210 -11.67 2.51 9.44
CA ALA A 210 -10.80 2.82 10.59
C ALA A 210 -10.05 4.15 10.37
N GLU A 211 -9.46 4.36 9.20
CA GLU A 211 -8.68 5.55 8.88
C GLU A 211 -9.57 6.80 8.70
N ARG A 212 -10.74 6.64 8.07
CA ARG A 212 -11.71 7.73 7.92
C ARG A 212 -12.31 8.12 9.28
N GLY A 213 -12.68 7.15 10.12
CA GLY A 213 -13.11 7.40 11.49
C GLY A 213 -12.04 8.11 12.33
N ARG A 214 -10.77 7.73 12.18
CA ARG A 214 -9.64 8.44 12.82
C ARG A 214 -9.47 9.87 12.32
N THR A 215 -9.76 10.11 11.05
CA THR A 215 -9.74 11.45 10.47
C THR A 215 -10.87 12.32 11.04
N PHE A 216 -12.10 11.81 11.06
CA PHE A 216 -13.25 12.47 11.69
C PHE A 216 -13.01 12.78 13.17
N HIS A 217 -12.42 11.83 13.92
CA HIS A 217 -12.07 12.02 15.33
C HIS A 217 -11.16 13.24 15.51
N ILE A 218 -10.07 13.32 14.74
CA ILE A 218 -9.10 14.42 14.82
C ILE A 218 -9.73 15.75 14.37
N MET A 219 -10.56 15.72 13.32
CA MET A 219 -11.28 16.88 12.80
C MET A 219 -12.34 17.43 13.76
N GLY A 220 -12.81 16.61 14.71
CA GLY A 220 -13.84 16.98 15.69
C GLY A 220 -15.26 16.55 15.34
N ASP A 221 -15.45 15.80 14.25
CA ASP A 221 -16.75 15.22 13.90
C ASP A 221 -16.93 13.85 14.56
N TRP A 222 -17.23 13.87 15.86
CA TRP A 222 -17.24 12.68 16.69
C TRP A 222 -18.37 11.69 16.32
N ASN A 223 -19.48 12.19 15.78
CA ASN A 223 -20.59 11.32 15.34
C ASN A 223 -20.16 10.46 14.16
N CYS A 224 -19.54 11.07 13.14
CA CYS A 224 -19.00 10.34 12.01
C CYS A 224 -17.85 9.41 12.43
N ALA A 225 -16.99 9.85 13.36
CA ALA A 225 -15.92 9.02 13.90
C ALA A 225 -16.44 7.73 14.56
N ILE A 226 -17.44 7.83 15.44
CA ILE A 226 -18.04 6.67 16.12
C ILE A 226 -18.67 5.72 15.11
N ALA A 227 -19.44 6.25 14.15
CA ALA A 227 -20.09 5.45 13.12
C ALA A 227 -19.06 4.64 12.30
N ASP A 228 -17.98 5.30 11.87
CA ASP A 228 -16.92 4.66 11.09
C ASP A 228 -16.12 3.64 11.92
N TYR A 229 -15.80 3.94 13.18
CA TYR A 229 -15.14 2.97 14.06
C TYR A 229 -16.00 1.73 14.28
N GLN A 230 -17.30 1.88 14.54
CA GLN A 230 -18.22 0.74 14.68
C GLN A 230 -18.28 -0.09 13.40
N LYS A 231 -18.32 0.57 12.23
CA LYS A 231 -18.31 -0.13 10.95
C LYS A 231 -17.02 -0.89 10.70
N ALA A 232 -15.87 -0.27 11.01
CA ALA A 232 -14.57 -0.91 10.94
C ALA A 232 -14.51 -2.17 11.82
N LEU A 233 -14.93 -2.06 13.09
CA LEU A 233 -14.96 -3.20 14.02
C LEU A 233 -15.86 -4.33 13.52
N GLN A 234 -17.05 -4.01 12.98
CA GLN A 234 -17.95 -5.02 12.40
C GLN A 234 -17.27 -5.82 11.28
N ILE A 235 -16.56 -5.14 10.37
CA ILE A 235 -15.88 -5.78 9.24
C ILE A 235 -14.66 -6.59 9.71
N LEU A 236 -13.86 -6.01 10.61
CA LEU A 236 -12.64 -6.64 11.11
C LEU A 236 -12.94 -7.88 11.96
N LEU A 237 -14.08 -7.94 12.65
CA LEU A 237 -14.55 -9.14 13.37
C LEU A 237 -14.76 -10.34 12.45
N LEU A 238 -15.14 -10.11 11.19
CA LEU A 238 -15.35 -11.15 10.19
C LEU A 238 -14.04 -11.60 9.51
N THR A 239 -12.91 -10.92 9.80
CA THR A 239 -11.61 -11.16 9.17
C THR A 239 -10.64 -11.78 10.17
N HIS A 240 -10.21 -13.02 9.94
CA HIS A 240 -9.36 -13.77 10.87
C HIS A 240 -7.86 -13.72 10.52
N THR A 241 -7.32 -12.53 10.27
CA THR A 241 -5.87 -12.32 10.09
C THR A 241 -5.27 -11.61 11.30
N GLU A 242 -3.99 -11.86 11.61
CA GLU A 242 -3.31 -11.15 12.68
C GLU A 242 -3.31 -9.62 12.46
N SER A 243 -3.18 -9.19 11.20
CA SER A 243 -3.26 -7.79 10.83
C SER A 243 -4.62 -7.17 11.16
N ALA A 244 -5.71 -7.88 10.86
CA ALA A 244 -7.06 -7.43 11.19
C ALA A 244 -7.28 -7.37 12.71
N GLN A 245 -6.72 -8.32 13.47
CA GLN A 245 -6.78 -8.31 14.94
C GLN A 245 -6.03 -7.11 15.54
N ARG A 246 -4.82 -6.82 15.06
CA ARG A 246 -4.04 -5.65 15.51
C ARG A 246 -4.79 -4.35 15.22
N LEU A 247 -5.31 -4.20 14.00
CA LEU A 247 -6.08 -3.00 13.63
C LEU A 247 -7.37 -2.90 14.44
N ARG A 248 -8.07 -4.01 14.70
CA ARG A 248 -9.27 -4.02 15.53
C ARG A 248 -8.96 -3.48 16.93
N GLN A 249 -7.91 -3.97 17.58
CA GLN A 249 -7.50 -3.50 18.90
C GLN A 249 -7.17 -1.99 18.88
N GLN A 250 -6.53 -1.52 17.81
CA GLN A 250 -6.23 -0.10 17.63
C GLN A 250 -7.50 0.75 17.50
N VAL A 251 -8.48 0.29 16.74
CA VAL A 251 -9.78 0.97 16.60
C VAL A 251 -10.57 0.96 17.92
N GLU A 252 -10.55 -0.14 18.67
CA GLU A 252 -11.15 -0.21 20.01
C GLU A 252 -10.53 0.84 20.94
N ASN A 253 -9.20 0.96 20.95
CA ASN A 253 -8.50 1.98 21.75
C ASN A 253 -8.89 3.40 21.32
N TRP A 254 -8.96 3.69 20.02
CA TRP A 254 -9.37 5.01 19.54
C TRP A 254 -10.82 5.36 19.88
N LEU A 255 -11.71 4.37 19.85
CA LEU A 255 -13.10 4.55 20.22
C LEU A 255 -13.24 4.78 21.73
N ASP A 256 -12.50 4.04 22.55
CA ASP A 256 -12.50 4.23 24.00
C ASP A 256 -11.90 5.59 24.39
N ASP A 257 -10.81 6.03 23.75
CA ASP A 257 -10.24 7.37 23.94
C ASP A 257 -11.29 8.46 23.67
N LEU A 258 -12.05 8.32 22.57
CA LEU A 258 -13.11 9.26 22.18
C LEU A 258 -14.27 9.30 23.17
N LEU A 259 -14.66 8.14 23.71
CA LEU A 259 -15.80 8.01 24.63
C LEU A 259 -15.43 8.25 26.09
N SER A 260 -14.15 8.18 26.46
CA SER A 260 -13.68 8.32 27.83
C SER A 260 -14.20 9.57 28.57
N PRO A 261 -14.30 10.76 27.95
CA PRO A 261 -14.79 11.95 28.64
C PRO A 261 -16.30 11.91 28.93
N LEU A 262 -17.05 11.04 28.25
CA LEU A 262 -18.50 10.89 28.43
C LEU A 262 -18.86 9.90 29.54
N ARG A 263 -17.88 9.12 30.02
CA ARG A 263 -18.05 8.09 31.05
C ARG A 263 -17.66 8.59 32.46
N ALA A 264 -17.11 9.80 32.56
CA ALA A 264 -16.68 10.45 33.80
C ALA A 264 -17.77 11.41 34.32
#